data_AF-A0A2P7TS63-F1
#
_entry.id   AF-A0A2P7TS63-F1
#
_cell.length_a   1.000
_cell.length_b   1.000
_cell.length_c   1.000
_cell.angle_alpha   90.00
_cell.angle_beta   90.00
_cell.angle_gamma   90.00
#
_symmetry.space_group_name_H-M   'P 1'
#
loop_
_entity.id
_entity.type
_entity.pdbx_description
1 polymer ?
#
loop_
_entity_poly.entity_id
_entity_poly.type
_entity_poly.pdbx_seq_one_letter_code
_entity_poly.pdbx_strand_id
1 'polypeptide(L)'
;MEDLRIAKSILRLLTGEDILSLEIKPQEKTATSKKHLLTVYRLDFSAVIKTETGEEKKVLIELQKGKQPIDVLRFRRYLGENYSKPDEINGIRQSLPIITIYILGFPLSVKHALLKVNRVYHDLLNGEIITQKDEFIEKLTHDCYIVQIPFLPEKAKNKIEKILSVFNQQWVFSSQQPWLLRFPQDLNQIEDEDLKKVLERLSFAAQSEEVQAQIMIEEEIDNSIDEVLRVKDELILRKETELMEKEKELKEKGKELKEKGKELEKERKQKEALLKELEELKKKNKE
;
A
#
# COMPACT_ATOMS: atom_id res chain seq x y z
N MET A 1 -1.07 14.85 12.60
CA MET A 1 0.15 14.22 13.15
C MET A 1 1.37 15.17 13.09
N GLU A 2 1.17 16.49 12.97
CA GLU A 2 2.28 17.46 12.90
C GLU A 2 2.91 17.77 14.27
N ASP A 3 2.17 17.57 15.37
CA ASP A 3 2.77 17.61 16.71
C ASP A 3 3.63 16.37 16.89
N LEU A 4 4.95 16.55 16.75
CA LEU A 4 5.94 15.48 16.84
C LEU A 4 5.91 14.74 18.19
N ARG A 5 5.51 15.38 19.29
CA ARG A 5 5.43 14.72 20.60
C ARG A 5 4.28 13.72 20.62
N ILE A 6 3.12 14.13 20.12
CA ILE A 6 1.94 13.28 20.01
C ILE A 6 2.19 12.17 18.97
N ALA A 7 2.74 12.53 17.80
CA ALA A 7 3.06 11.57 16.76
C ALA A 7 4.04 10.50 17.25
N LYS A 8 5.09 10.90 17.96
CA LYS A 8 6.06 9.98 18.58
C LYS A 8 5.39 9.02 19.58
N SER A 9 4.46 9.51 20.40
CA SER A 9 3.72 8.67 21.35
C SER A 9 2.85 7.62 20.64
N ILE A 10 2.09 8.05 19.62
CA ILE A 10 1.23 7.17 18.81
C ILE A 10 2.08 6.11 18.09
N LEU A 11 3.14 6.54 17.41
CA LEU A 11 4.00 5.64 16.63
C LEU A 11 4.69 4.62 17.54
N ARG A 12 5.21 5.04 18.69
CA ARG A 12 5.82 4.13 19.69
C ARG A 12 4.83 3.06 20.15
N LEU A 13 3.57 3.44 20.37
CA LEU A 13 2.53 2.48 20.77
C LEU A 13 2.18 1.51 19.65
N LEU A 14 2.05 2.01 18.41
CA LEU A 14 1.72 1.20 17.24
C LEU A 14 2.83 0.20 16.89
N THR A 15 4.09 0.63 16.91
CA THR A 15 5.22 -0.22 16.52
C THR A 15 5.72 -1.11 17.66
N GLY A 16 5.53 -0.68 18.91
CA GLY A 16 6.15 -1.30 20.08
C GLY A 16 7.64 -0.98 20.24
N GLU A 17 8.22 -0.21 19.31
CA GLU A 17 9.64 0.14 19.29
C GLU A 17 9.89 1.45 20.04
N ASP A 18 11.04 1.57 20.71
CA ASP A 18 11.39 2.84 21.35
C ASP A 18 11.87 3.84 20.29
N ILE A 19 11.12 4.92 20.10
CA ILE A 19 11.47 5.98 19.15
C ILE A 19 12.37 6.96 19.89
N LEU A 20 13.63 7.10 19.48
CA LEU A 20 14.59 8.02 20.09
C LEU A 20 14.42 9.43 19.53
N SER A 21 14.36 9.56 18.20
CA SER A 21 14.07 10.83 17.50
C SER A 21 13.03 10.63 16.40
N LEU A 22 12.30 11.69 16.07
CA LEU A 22 11.27 11.70 15.04
C LEU A 22 11.30 13.04 14.30
N GLU A 23 11.41 12.98 12.98
CA GLU A 23 11.46 14.13 12.07
C GLU A 23 10.37 13.96 11.01
N ILE A 24 9.63 15.02 10.69
CA ILE A 24 8.71 15.00 9.54
C ILE A 24 9.53 15.16 8.28
N LYS A 25 9.33 14.27 7.32
CA LYS A 25 9.79 14.46 5.95
C LYS A 25 8.60 14.98 5.13
N PRO A 26 8.56 16.28 4.81
CA PRO A 26 7.51 16.80 3.95
C PRO A 26 7.67 16.17 2.56
N GLN A 27 6.75 15.27 2.21
CA GLN A 27 6.57 14.86 0.82
C GLN A 27 5.49 15.76 0.22
N GLU A 28 5.93 16.89 -0.34
CA GLU A 28 5.06 17.68 -1.21
C GLU A 28 4.82 16.89 -2.49
N LYS A 29 3.57 16.49 -2.73
CA LYS A 29 3.13 16.14 -4.08
C LYS A 29 2.22 17.22 -4.61
N THR A 30 2.80 18.08 -5.45
CA THR A 30 2.04 18.97 -6.31
C THR A 30 1.40 18.12 -7.42
N ALA A 31 0.08 17.95 -7.37
CA ALA A 31 -0.70 17.43 -8.47
C ALA A 31 -1.29 18.62 -9.24
N THR A 32 -0.85 18.82 -10.48
CA THR A 32 -1.40 19.88 -11.33
C THR A 32 -2.67 19.37 -12.01
N SER A 33 -3.82 19.98 -11.71
CA SER A 33 -5.03 19.83 -12.52
C SER A 33 -5.10 20.99 -13.52
N LYS A 34 -5.72 20.79 -14.70
CA LYS A 34 -5.89 21.83 -15.75
C LYS A 34 -6.57 23.12 -15.28
N LYS A 35 -7.16 23.14 -14.07
CA LYS A 35 -7.80 24.32 -13.46
C LYS A 35 -7.17 24.78 -12.14
N HIS A 36 -6.36 23.97 -11.46
CA HIS A 36 -5.81 24.30 -10.14
C HIS A 36 -4.42 23.67 -9.93
N LEU A 37 -3.46 24.47 -9.45
CA LEU A 37 -2.24 23.98 -8.82
C LEU A 37 -2.63 23.44 -7.44
N LEU A 38 -2.50 22.13 -7.22
CA LEU A 38 -2.91 21.48 -5.97
C LEU A 38 -1.70 20.83 -5.31
N THR A 39 -1.42 21.18 -4.07
CA THR A 39 -0.37 20.56 -3.24
C THR A 39 -1.03 19.68 -2.19
N VAL A 40 -0.84 18.36 -2.28
CA VAL A 40 -1.27 17.42 -1.23
C VAL A 40 -0.08 17.13 -0.34
N TYR A 41 -0.19 17.47 0.94
CA TYR A 41 0.82 17.15 1.95
C TYR A 41 0.63 15.73 2.42
N ARG A 42 1.68 14.92 2.32
CA ARG A 42 1.74 13.59 2.95
C ARG A 42 2.77 13.62 4.06
N LEU A 43 2.40 13.00 5.18
CA LEU A 43 3.24 12.95 6.38
C LEU A 43 4.00 11.63 6.41
N ASP A 44 5.24 11.69 5.96
CA ASP A 44 6.24 10.67 6.25
C ASP A 44 7.09 11.10 7.44
N PHE A 45 7.64 10.12 8.13
CA PHE A 45 8.55 10.36 9.23
C PHE A 45 9.88 9.67 9.00
N SER A 46 10.96 10.33 9.37
CA SER A 46 12.23 9.67 9.64
C SER A 46 12.38 9.51 11.14
N ALA A 47 12.65 8.28 11.59
CA ALA A 47 12.75 7.97 13.00
C ALA A 47 14.08 7.26 13.28
N VAL A 48 14.72 7.57 14.40
CA VAL A 48 15.73 6.67 14.99
C VAL A 48 15.00 5.82 16.01
N ILE A 49 14.98 4.51 15.79
CA ILE A 49 14.34 3.55 16.69
C ILE A 49 15.40 2.69 17.38
N LYS A 50 15.11 2.29 18.61
CA LYS A 50 15.85 1.27 19.33
C LYS A 50 15.01 0.00 19.37
N THR A 51 15.55 -1.04 18.74
CA THR A 51 14.91 -2.35 18.65
C THR A 51 14.92 -3.09 19.98
N GLU A 52 14.12 -4.16 20.10
CA GLU A 52 14.13 -5.06 21.26
C GLU A 52 15.51 -5.65 21.58
N THR A 53 16.37 -5.85 20.57
CA THR A 53 17.74 -6.34 20.73
C THR A 53 18.72 -5.26 21.20
N GLY A 54 18.25 -4.01 21.30
CA GLY A 54 19.04 -2.84 21.71
C GLY A 54 19.74 -2.13 20.56
N GLU A 55 19.61 -2.63 19.32
CA GLU A 55 20.18 -1.99 18.12
C GLU A 55 19.43 -0.70 17.80
N GLU A 56 20.18 0.39 17.60
CA GLU A 56 19.65 1.66 17.12
C GLU A 56 19.74 1.72 15.59
N LYS A 57 18.62 1.95 14.92
CA LYS A 57 18.56 2.09 13.47
C LYS A 57 17.64 3.22 13.04
N LYS A 58 18.03 3.93 11.99
CA LYS A 58 17.19 4.95 11.36
C LYS A 58 16.27 4.28 10.35
N VAL A 59 14.98 4.62 10.39
CA VAL A 59 13.92 4.05 9.54
C VAL A 59 13.05 5.14 8.95
N LEU A 60 12.45 4.85 7.80
CA LEU A 60 11.36 5.64 7.25
C LEU A 60 10.03 5.05 7.75
N ILE A 61 9.18 5.85 8.36
CA ILE A 61 7.82 5.46 8.75
C ILE A 61 6.83 6.16 7.83
N GLU A 62 6.10 5.37 7.06
CA GLU A 62 5.08 5.86 6.15
C GLU A 62 3.68 5.62 6.73
N LEU A 63 2.88 6.68 6.82
CA LEU A 63 1.47 6.59 7.20
C LEU A 63 0.58 6.66 5.97
N GLN A 64 -0.26 5.65 5.77
CA GLN A 64 -1.17 5.57 4.64
C GLN A 64 -2.62 5.42 5.11
N LYS A 65 -3.48 6.37 4.74
CA LYS A 65 -4.94 6.33 5.01
C LYS A 65 -5.66 5.71 3.83
N GLY A 66 -6.39 4.62 4.05
CA GLY A 66 -7.21 3.95 3.03
C GLY A 66 -8.69 4.07 3.32
N LYS A 67 -9.49 4.43 2.30
CA LYS A 67 -10.95 4.47 2.39
C LYS A 67 -11.58 3.29 1.65
N GLN A 68 -10.88 2.72 0.66
CA GLN A 68 -11.39 1.61 -0.15
C GLN A 68 -10.31 0.59 -0.52
N PRO A 69 -10.69 -0.67 -0.86
CA PRO A 69 -9.74 -1.70 -1.27
C PRO A 69 -8.88 -1.35 -2.49
N ILE A 70 -9.39 -0.52 -3.40
CA ILE A 70 -8.68 -0.12 -4.64
C ILE A 70 -7.46 0.77 -4.36
N ASP A 71 -7.36 1.36 -3.17
CA ASP A 71 -6.25 2.23 -2.75
C ASP A 71 -4.89 1.48 -2.72
N VAL A 72 -4.88 0.15 -2.78
CA VAL A 72 -3.66 -0.68 -2.79
C VAL A 72 -2.69 -0.27 -3.91
N LEU A 73 -3.17 0.04 -5.11
CA LEU A 73 -2.29 0.46 -6.23
C LEU A 73 -1.62 1.80 -5.96
N ARG A 74 -2.32 2.71 -5.28
CA ARG A 74 -1.76 4.00 -4.84
C ARG A 74 -0.67 3.78 -3.78
N PHE A 75 -0.91 2.93 -2.80
CA PHE A 75 0.07 2.59 -1.76
C PHE A 75 1.31 1.94 -2.35
N ARG A 76 1.16 1.00 -3.29
CA ARG A 76 2.29 0.33 -3.95
C ARG A 76 3.15 1.28 -4.79
N ARG A 77 2.51 2.19 -5.55
CA ARG A 77 3.24 3.23 -6.30
C ARG A 77 4.06 4.11 -5.37
N TYR A 78 3.47 4.51 -4.25
CA TYR A 78 4.16 5.34 -3.27
C TYR A 78 5.38 4.65 -2.66
N LEU A 79 5.18 3.42 -2.18
CA LEU A 79 6.25 2.62 -1.62
C LEU A 79 7.38 2.40 -2.64
N GLY A 80 7.04 2.16 -3.91
CA GLY A 80 8.03 2.03 -5.00
C GLY A 80 8.85 3.31 -5.23
N GLU A 81 8.23 4.49 -5.13
CA GLU A 81 8.96 5.76 -5.21
C GLU A 81 9.94 5.94 -4.04
N ASN A 82 9.54 5.56 -2.82
CA ASN A 82 10.43 5.63 -1.65
C ASN A 82 11.57 4.62 -1.71
N TYR A 83 11.33 3.41 -2.22
CA TYR A 83 12.42 2.47 -2.51
C TYR A 83 13.40 3.00 -3.57
N SER A 84 12.94 3.83 -4.51
CA SER A 84 13.77 4.35 -5.59
C SER A 84 14.62 5.55 -5.20
N LYS A 85 14.25 6.27 -4.12
CA LYS A 85 14.93 7.48 -3.68
C LYS A 85 15.89 7.14 -2.54
N PRO A 86 17.22 7.37 -2.72
CA PRO A 86 18.13 7.27 -1.59
C PRO A 86 17.83 8.39 -0.60
N ASP A 87 17.84 8.07 0.69
CA ASP A 87 17.77 9.06 1.75
C ASP A 87 19.15 9.64 2.02
N GLU A 88 19.19 10.84 2.59
CA GLU A 88 20.43 11.49 3.01
C GLU A 88 20.45 11.63 4.53
N ILE A 89 21.48 11.08 5.17
CA ILE A 89 21.68 11.15 6.62
C ILE A 89 23.12 11.59 6.86
N ASN A 90 23.29 12.73 7.53
CA ASN A 90 24.61 13.31 7.82
C ASN A 90 25.49 13.47 6.56
N GLY A 91 24.89 13.81 5.41
CA GLY A 91 25.58 13.95 4.13
C GLY A 91 25.88 12.64 3.39
N ILE A 92 25.46 11.49 3.93
CA ILE A 92 25.65 10.17 3.31
C ILE A 92 24.33 9.71 2.70
N ARG A 93 24.37 9.39 1.40
CA ARG A 93 23.24 8.78 0.71
C ARG A 93 23.14 7.30 1.04
N GLN A 94 22.02 6.89 1.62
CA GLN A 94 21.74 5.49 1.95
C GLN A 94 20.25 5.20 1.89
N SER A 95 19.90 3.94 1.60
CA SER A 95 18.52 3.47 1.71
C SER A 95 18.19 3.14 3.15
N LEU A 96 17.06 3.64 3.65
CA LEU A 96 16.56 3.30 4.97
C LEU A 96 15.60 2.11 4.92
N PRO A 97 15.60 1.24 5.95
CA PRO A 97 14.49 0.32 6.16
C PRO A 97 13.18 1.10 6.30
N ILE A 98 12.12 0.57 5.71
CA ILE A 98 10.80 1.19 5.69
C ILE A 98 9.87 0.43 6.64
N ILE A 99 9.11 1.16 7.46
CA ILE A 99 8.00 0.65 8.25
C ILE A 99 6.74 1.32 7.73
N THR A 100 5.80 0.53 7.23
CA THR A 100 4.52 1.09 6.76
C THR A 100 3.42 0.88 7.79
N ILE A 101 2.59 1.91 7.98
CA ILE A 101 1.44 1.87 8.87
C ILE A 101 0.22 2.25 8.03
N TYR A 102 -0.67 1.28 7.82
CA TYR A 102 -1.90 1.44 7.08
C TYR A 102 -3.07 1.65 8.04
N ILE A 103 -3.74 2.78 7.94
CA ILE A 103 -4.97 3.09 8.68
C ILE A 103 -6.13 2.97 7.70
N LEU A 104 -6.92 1.92 7.85
CA LEU A 104 -7.98 1.52 6.92
C LEU A 104 -9.36 1.83 7.49
N GLY A 105 -10.14 2.62 6.75
CA GLY A 105 -11.54 2.91 7.01
C GLY A 105 -12.51 1.81 6.52
N PHE A 106 -12.01 0.72 5.96
CA PHE A 106 -12.79 -0.40 5.44
C PHE A 106 -12.28 -1.74 6.02
N PRO A 107 -13.15 -2.75 6.16
CA PRO A 107 -12.76 -4.05 6.70
C PRO A 107 -12.05 -4.91 5.65
N LEU A 108 -11.07 -5.68 6.11
CA LEU A 108 -10.45 -6.78 5.37
C LEU A 108 -11.12 -8.11 5.74
N SER A 109 -10.76 -9.18 5.02
CA SER A 109 -11.20 -10.55 5.35
C SER A 109 -10.72 -11.00 6.74
N VAL A 110 -9.58 -10.46 7.20
CA VAL A 110 -9.03 -10.71 8.54
C VAL A 110 -9.73 -9.80 9.55
N LYS A 111 -10.55 -10.38 10.43
CA LYS A 111 -11.41 -9.65 11.39
C LYS A 111 -10.69 -9.24 12.67
N HIS A 112 -9.59 -8.50 12.55
CA HIS A 112 -8.81 -8.00 13.69
C HIS A 112 -8.53 -6.49 13.54
N ALA A 113 -8.73 -5.73 14.62
CA ALA A 113 -8.55 -4.28 14.61
C ALA A 113 -7.11 -3.82 14.36
N LEU A 114 -6.14 -4.56 14.91
CA LEU A 114 -4.72 -4.27 14.80
C LEU A 114 -3.98 -5.52 14.37
N LEU A 115 -3.13 -5.38 13.36
CA LEU A 115 -2.29 -6.45 12.82
C LEU A 115 -0.87 -5.94 12.65
N LYS A 116 0.11 -6.75 13.07
CA LYS A 116 1.52 -6.61 12.71
C LYS A 116 1.84 -7.71 11.71
N VAL A 117 2.34 -7.34 10.54
CA VAL A 117 2.86 -8.26 9.53
C VAL A 117 4.37 -8.07 9.51
N ASN A 118 5.09 -9.04 10.05
CA ASN A 118 6.54 -9.01 10.17
C ASN A 118 7.17 -10.15 9.38
N ARG A 119 8.42 -9.94 8.96
CA ARG A 119 9.18 -10.95 8.22
C ARG A 119 9.93 -11.89 9.16
N VAL A 120 9.81 -13.18 8.91
CA VAL A 120 10.56 -14.25 9.58
C VAL A 120 11.49 -14.88 8.56
N TYR A 121 12.76 -15.06 8.92
CA TYR A 121 13.74 -15.70 8.04
C TYR A 121 13.63 -17.21 8.25
N HIS A 122 13.38 -17.92 7.16
CA HIS A 122 13.29 -19.38 7.16
C HIS A 122 14.45 -19.94 6.35
N ASP A 123 15.23 -20.82 6.96
CA ASP A 123 16.18 -21.65 6.24
C ASP A 123 15.42 -22.79 5.56
N LEU A 124 15.43 -22.80 4.23
CA LEU A 124 14.71 -23.79 3.44
C LEU A 124 15.41 -25.15 3.38
N LEU A 125 16.66 -25.26 3.81
CA LEU A 125 17.42 -26.52 3.80
C LEU A 125 17.14 -27.38 5.03
N ASN A 126 17.12 -26.77 6.22
CA ASN A 126 16.89 -27.46 7.50
C ASN A 126 15.53 -27.12 8.14
N GLY A 127 14.79 -26.14 7.62
CA GLY A 127 13.50 -25.70 8.15
C GLY A 127 13.59 -24.82 9.40
N GLU A 128 14.79 -24.34 9.74
CA GLU A 128 15.01 -23.54 10.95
C GLU A 128 14.60 -22.08 10.77
N ILE A 129 14.21 -21.45 11.88
CA ILE A 129 13.94 -20.01 11.93
C ILE A 129 15.24 -19.28 12.29
N ILE A 130 15.69 -18.39 11.42
CA ILE A 130 16.89 -17.58 11.63
C ILE A 130 16.51 -16.31 12.39
N THR A 131 17.15 -16.09 13.53
CA THR A 131 16.95 -14.90 14.37
C THR A 131 17.82 -13.72 13.95
N GLN A 132 18.98 -13.98 13.33
CA GLN A 132 19.87 -12.95 12.82
C GLN A 132 19.22 -12.18 11.67
N LYS A 133 19.32 -10.85 11.71
CA LYS A 133 18.87 -9.94 10.65
C LYS A 133 20.07 -9.44 9.85
N ASP A 134 19.85 -9.20 8.57
CA ASP A 134 20.87 -8.71 7.65
C ASP A 134 20.45 -7.38 7.02
N GLU A 135 21.33 -6.40 7.03
CA GLU A 135 21.04 -5.03 6.59
C GLU A 135 20.59 -4.95 5.12
N PHE A 136 21.14 -5.79 4.24
CA PHE A 136 20.75 -5.82 2.84
C PHE A 136 19.31 -6.33 2.67
N ILE A 137 18.95 -7.39 3.40
CA ILE A 137 17.59 -7.95 3.37
C ILE A 137 16.58 -6.95 3.97
N GLU A 138 16.92 -6.30 5.08
CA GLU A 138 16.09 -5.28 5.74
C GLU A 138 15.85 -4.04 4.87
N LYS A 139 16.75 -3.71 3.94
CA LYS A 139 16.56 -2.58 3.00
C LYS A 139 15.68 -2.93 1.79
N LEU A 140 15.57 -4.21 1.43
CA LEU A 140 14.76 -4.66 0.28
C LEU A 140 13.33 -5.02 0.63
N THR A 141 13.05 -5.23 1.92
CA THR A 141 11.77 -5.72 2.40
C THR A 141 11.29 -4.84 3.56
N HIS A 142 10.02 -4.89 3.90
CA HIS A 142 9.44 -4.04 4.96
C HIS A 142 8.47 -4.83 5.81
N ASP A 143 8.35 -4.43 7.06
CA ASP A 143 7.28 -4.84 7.95
C ASP A 143 6.14 -3.82 7.87
N CYS A 144 4.91 -4.25 8.13
CA CYS A 144 3.78 -3.34 8.14
C CYS A 144 2.85 -3.54 9.34
N TYR A 145 2.20 -2.44 9.72
CA TYR A 145 1.15 -2.41 10.72
C TYR A 145 -0.16 -2.02 10.04
N ILE A 146 -1.23 -2.74 10.33
CA ILE A 146 -2.55 -2.48 9.76
C ILE A 146 -3.50 -2.18 10.91
N VAL A 147 -4.11 -1.00 10.86
CA VAL A 147 -5.17 -0.54 11.76
C VAL A 147 -6.48 -0.53 10.99
N GLN A 148 -7.38 -1.45 11.30
CA GLN A 148 -8.73 -1.52 10.72
C GLN A 148 -9.72 -0.78 11.62
N ILE A 149 -10.05 0.46 11.26
CA ILE A 149 -10.97 1.31 12.01
C ILE A 149 -12.33 0.63 12.27
N PRO A 150 -12.96 -0.07 11.30
CA PRO A 150 -14.26 -0.71 11.52
C PRO A 150 -14.26 -1.83 12.58
N PHE A 151 -13.10 -2.37 12.95
CA PHE A 151 -12.98 -3.39 13.98
C PHE A 151 -12.50 -2.85 15.32
N LEU A 152 -12.27 -1.53 15.45
CA LEU A 152 -11.92 -0.93 16.74
C LEU A 152 -13.04 -1.15 17.76
N PRO A 153 -12.72 -1.63 18.97
CA PRO A 153 -13.73 -1.93 19.97
C PRO A 153 -14.40 -0.66 20.48
N GLU A 154 -15.66 -0.78 20.91
CA GLU A 154 -16.40 0.34 21.54
C GLU A 154 -15.78 0.75 22.87
N LYS A 155 -15.34 -0.24 23.65
CA LYS A 155 -14.66 -0.06 24.93
C LYS A 155 -13.21 -0.45 24.79
N ALA A 156 -12.36 0.57 24.68
CA ALA A 156 -10.92 0.40 24.69
C ALA A 156 -10.42 -0.14 26.03
N LYS A 157 -9.70 -1.26 25.99
CA LYS A 157 -9.12 -1.90 27.18
C LYS A 157 -7.68 -1.45 27.37
N ASN A 158 -6.89 -1.52 26.30
CA ASN A 158 -5.44 -1.27 26.37
C ASN A 158 -5.11 0.15 25.91
N LYS A 159 -3.92 0.65 26.27
CA LYS A 159 -3.47 2.01 25.95
C LYS A 159 -3.54 2.33 24.45
N ILE A 160 -3.12 1.39 23.60
CA ILE A 160 -3.21 1.53 22.14
C ILE A 160 -4.65 1.66 21.65
N GLU A 161 -5.57 0.84 22.16
CA GLU A 161 -6.99 0.91 21.80
C GLU A 161 -7.60 2.23 22.26
N LYS A 162 -7.20 2.74 23.44
CA LYS A 162 -7.69 4.01 23.97
C LYS A 162 -7.30 5.15 23.04
N ILE A 163 -6.05 5.21 22.61
CA ILE A 163 -5.60 6.24 21.67
C ILE A 163 -6.24 6.06 20.30
N LEU A 164 -6.34 4.84 19.78
CA LEU A 164 -6.97 4.60 18.48
C LEU A 164 -8.50 4.83 18.49
N SER A 165 -9.15 4.81 19.66
CA SER A 165 -10.59 5.06 19.79
C SER A 165 -11.02 6.43 19.28
N VAL A 166 -10.09 7.40 19.19
CA VAL A 166 -10.36 8.72 18.61
C VAL A 166 -10.69 8.66 17.12
N PHE A 167 -10.29 7.58 16.43
CA PHE A 167 -10.59 7.37 15.01
C PHE A 167 -11.87 6.56 14.79
N ASN A 168 -12.57 6.16 15.85
CA ASN A 168 -13.73 5.28 15.72
C ASN A 168 -14.91 6.04 15.11
N GLN A 169 -15.42 5.53 13.97
CA GLN A 169 -16.45 6.18 13.18
C GLN A 169 -17.83 6.19 13.85
N GLN A 170 -18.02 5.44 14.93
CA GLN A 170 -19.25 5.55 15.74
C GLN A 170 -19.43 6.93 16.38
N TRP A 171 -18.35 7.71 16.49
CA TRP A 171 -18.37 9.04 17.07
C TRP A 171 -18.74 10.13 16.06
N VAL A 172 -19.00 9.80 14.79
CA VAL A 172 -19.31 10.81 13.77
C VAL A 172 -20.52 11.65 14.21
N PHE A 173 -20.33 12.96 14.25
CA PHE A 173 -21.33 13.91 14.75
C PHE A 173 -22.54 14.01 13.82
N SER A 174 -22.32 14.04 12.51
CA SER A 174 -23.36 14.16 11.50
C SER A 174 -22.89 13.62 10.16
N SER A 175 -23.79 13.01 9.38
CA SER A 175 -23.51 12.58 8.01
C SER A 175 -23.15 13.76 7.08
N GLN A 176 -23.51 14.99 7.43
CA GLN A 176 -23.13 16.20 6.69
C GLN A 176 -21.74 16.73 7.06
N GLN A 177 -21.20 16.32 8.21
CA GLN A 177 -19.87 16.70 8.69
C GLN A 177 -19.16 15.43 9.22
N PRO A 178 -18.85 14.47 8.34
CA PRO A 178 -18.25 13.20 8.73
C PRO A 178 -16.85 13.36 9.37
N TRP A 179 -16.18 14.48 9.10
CA TRP A 179 -14.89 14.84 9.71
C TRP A 179 -14.99 15.24 11.19
N LEU A 180 -16.18 15.60 11.69
CA LEU A 180 -16.36 16.00 13.08
C LEU A 180 -16.80 14.79 13.92
N LEU A 181 -15.99 14.46 14.93
CA LEU A 181 -16.23 13.34 15.83
C LEU A 181 -16.58 13.87 17.24
N ARG A 182 -17.69 13.39 17.80
CA ARG A 182 -18.12 13.64 19.18
C ARG A 182 -17.66 12.50 20.07
N PHE A 183 -16.50 12.70 20.70
CA PHE A 183 -15.98 11.75 21.68
C PHE A 183 -16.93 11.68 22.90
N PRO A 184 -17.26 10.48 23.42
CA PRO A 184 -18.31 10.30 24.42
C PRO A 184 -17.89 10.70 25.84
N GLN A 185 -16.59 10.77 26.12
CA GLN A 185 -16.05 11.09 27.44
C GLN A 185 -15.59 12.54 27.50
N ASP A 186 -15.90 13.21 28.60
CA ASP A 186 -15.35 14.54 28.90
C ASP A 186 -13.83 14.45 29.09
N LEU A 187 -13.10 15.42 28.52
CA LEU A 187 -11.65 15.55 28.66
C LEU A 187 -11.16 15.48 30.12
N ASN A 188 -11.97 15.99 31.06
CA ASN A 188 -11.65 16.03 32.49
C ASN A 188 -11.78 14.67 33.19
N GLN A 189 -12.46 13.70 32.57
CA GLN A 189 -12.68 12.35 33.11
C GLN A 189 -11.66 11.34 32.56
N ILE A 190 -10.74 11.78 31.70
CA ILE A 190 -9.75 10.93 31.06
C ILE A 190 -8.50 10.86 31.92
N GLU A 191 -8.23 9.69 32.50
CA GLU A 191 -7.05 9.42 33.32
C GLU A 191 -5.76 9.27 32.50
N ASP A 192 -5.87 8.87 31.22
CA ASP A 192 -4.71 8.66 30.35
C ASP A 192 -4.23 9.98 29.76
N GLU A 193 -3.07 10.45 30.24
CA GLU A 193 -2.45 11.70 29.82
C GLU A 193 -2.10 11.76 28.33
N ASP A 194 -1.75 10.64 27.70
CA ASP A 194 -1.45 10.63 26.26
C ASP A 194 -2.74 10.78 25.45
N LEU A 195 -3.80 10.07 25.83
CA LEU A 195 -5.12 10.23 25.21
C LEU A 195 -5.66 11.66 25.39
N LYS A 196 -5.51 12.23 26.58
CA LYS A 196 -5.95 13.60 26.87
C LYS A 196 -5.26 14.62 25.95
N LYS A 197 -3.94 14.53 25.80
CA LYS A 197 -3.17 15.41 24.88
C LYS A 197 -3.61 15.27 23.42
N VAL A 198 -3.89 14.03 22.98
CA VAL A 198 -4.42 13.78 21.63
C VAL A 198 -5.76 14.49 21.44
N LEU A 199 -6.69 14.32 22.38
CA LEU A 199 -8.01 14.92 22.31
C LEU A 199 -7.98 16.44 22.44
N GLU A 200 -7.13 17.01 23.30
CA GLU A 200 -6.91 18.45 23.38
C GLU A 200 -6.43 19.01 22.04
N ARG A 201 -5.42 18.38 21.41
CA ARG A 201 -4.91 18.81 20.11
C ARG A 201 -5.99 18.72 19.02
N LEU A 202 -6.77 17.66 19.00
CA LEU A 202 -7.88 17.49 18.07
C LEU A 202 -8.99 18.52 18.32
N SER A 203 -9.31 18.83 19.57
CA SER A 203 -10.28 19.87 19.93
C SER A 203 -9.83 21.26 19.47
N PHE A 204 -8.56 21.61 19.66
CA PHE A 204 -8.01 22.87 19.14
C PHE A 204 -8.05 22.92 17.61
N ALA A 205 -7.72 21.82 16.94
CA ALA A 205 -7.81 21.71 15.49
C ALA A 205 -9.26 21.89 15.01
N ALA A 206 -10.23 21.28 15.69
CA ALA A 206 -11.65 21.39 15.36
C ALA A 206 -12.22 22.80 15.58
N GLN A 207 -11.59 23.65 16.39
CA GLN A 207 -12.00 25.05 16.63
C GLN A 207 -11.29 26.06 15.72
N SER A 208 -10.21 25.66 15.05
CA SER A 208 -9.44 26.55 14.17
C SER A 208 -10.10 26.66 12.81
N GLU A 209 -10.53 27.87 12.42
CA GLU A 209 -11.13 28.14 11.10
C GLU A 209 -10.18 27.80 9.95
N GLU A 210 -8.87 28.04 10.12
CA GLU A 210 -7.84 27.69 9.13
C GLU A 210 -7.77 26.18 8.92
N VAL A 211 -7.74 25.40 10.01
CA VAL A 211 -7.70 23.94 9.94
C VAL A 211 -9.01 23.39 9.38
N GLN A 212 -10.17 23.96 9.74
CA GLN A 212 -11.45 23.58 9.15
C GLN A 212 -11.49 23.81 7.64
N ALA A 213 -11.04 24.99 7.19
CA ALA A 213 -10.96 25.29 5.76
C ALA A 213 -10.03 24.30 5.04
N GLN A 214 -8.88 23.98 5.65
CA GLN A 214 -7.95 23.00 5.11
C GLN A 214 -8.57 21.59 5.03
N ILE A 215 -9.35 21.17 6.05
CA ILE A 215 -10.06 19.88 6.05
C ILE A 215 -11.12 19.84 4.94
N MET A 216 -11.89 20.91 4.75
CA MET A 216 -12.91 20.97 3.70
C MET A 216 -12.28 20.88 2.31
N ILE A 217 -11.17 21.61 2.11
CA ILE A 217 -10.36 21.52 0.90
C ILE A 217 -9.82 20.11 0.73
N GLU A 218 -9.25 19.49 1.78
CA GLU A 218 -8.78 18.10 1.74
C GLU A 218 -9.90 17.11 1.42
N GLU A 219 -11.12 17.26 1.95
CA GLU A 219 -12.24 16.36 1.64
C GLU A 219 -12.73 16.53 0.20
N GLU A 220 -12.86 17.76 -0.31
CA GLU A 220 -13.24 18.02 -1.70
C GLU A 220 -12.17 17.48 -2.67
N ILE A 221 -10.90 17.64 -2.31
CA ILE A 221 -9.76 17.12 -3.06
C ILE A 221 -9.69 15.60 -2.98
N ASP A 222 -9.76 15.01 -1.79
CA ASP A 222 -9.74 13.55 -1.56
C ASP A 222 -10.84 12.93 -2.41
N ASN A 223 -12.06 13.47 -2.36
CA ASN A 223 -13.17 12.94 -3.13
C ASN A 223 -12.94 13.08 -4.64
N SER A 224 -12.49 14.23 -5.13
CA SER A 224 -12.29 14.46 -6.58
C SER A 224 -11.05 13.75 -7.16
N ILE A 225 -9.92 13.78 -6.47
CA ILE A 225 -8.67 13.12 -6.88
C ILE A 225 -8.76 11.61 -6.69
N ASP A 226 -9.31 11.12 -5.58
CA ASP A 226 -9.51 9.68 -5.44
C ASP A 226 -10.48 9.20 -6.51
N GLU A 227 -11.55 9.92 -6.84
CA GLU A 227 -12.44 9.50 -7.92
C GLU A 227 -11.74 9.42 -9.28
N VAL A 228 -10.95 10.43 -9.65
CA VAL A 228 -10.18 10.41 -10.92
C VAL A 228 -9.11 9.32 -10.93
N LEU A 229 -8.34 9.17 -9.85
CA LEU A 229 -7.31 8.14 -9.75
C LEU A 229 -7.92 6.74 -9.70
N ARG A 230 -9.04 6.56 -9.00
CA ARG A 230 -9.80 5.30 -8.96
C ARG A 230 -10.33 4.94 -10.34
N VAL A 231 -10.98 5.87 -11.04
CA VAL A 231 -11.44 5.63 -12.42
C VAL A 231 -10.27 5.23 -13.32
N LYS A 232 -9.12 5.91 -13.17
CA LYS A 232 -7.91 5.55 -13.92
C LYS A 232 -7.40 4.16 -13.57
N ASP A 233 -7.34 3.81 -12.28
CA ASP A 233 -6.85 2.51 -11.80
C ASP A 233 -7.82 1.38 -12.18
N GLU A 234 -9.13 1.59 -12.09
CA GLU A 234 -10.15 0.68 -12.61
C GLU A 234 -10.02 0.49 -14.12
N LEU A 235 -9.80 1.56 -14.88
CA LEU A 235 -9.60 1.49 -16.32
C LEU A 235 -8.33 0.72 -16.67
N ILE A 236 -7.25 0.92 -15.92
CA ILE A 236 -6.01 0.16 -16.08
C ILE A 236 -6.27 -1.32 -15.80
N LEU A 237 -6.92 -1.64 -14.68
CA LEU A 237 -7.23 -3.03 -14.32
C LEU A 237 -8.10 -3.70 -15.39
N ARG A 238 -9.14 -3.03 -15.88
CA ARG A 238 -9.98 -3.53 -16.98
C ARG A 238 -9.16 -3.77 -18.25
N LYS A 239 -8.34 -2.80 -18.65
CA LYS A 239 -7.46 -2.96 -19.82
C LYS A 239 -6.48 -4.11 -19.66
N GLU A 240 -5.91 -4.32 -18.47
CA GLU A 240 -5.03 -5.46 -18.20
C GLU A 240 -5.79 -6.79 -18.31
N THR A 241 -7.01 -6.88 -17.78
CA THR A 241 -7.84 -8.09 -17.93
C THR A 241 -8.18 -8.38 -19.38
N GLU A 242 -8.59 -7.37 -20.16
CA GLU A 242 -8.86 -7.52 -21.60
C GLU A 242 -7.60 -7.94 -22.37
N LEU A 243 -6.43 -7.43 -21.98
CA LEU A 243 -5.16 -7.77 -22.61
C LEU A 243 -4.77 -9.22 -22.31
N MET A 244 -4.97 -9.70 -21.07
CA MET A 244 -4.76 -11.10 -20.71
C MET A 244 -5.68 -12.05 -21.48
N GLU A 245 -6.95 -11.67 -21.68
CA GLU A 245 -7.89 -12.45 -22.50
C GLU A 245 -7.45 -12.52 -23.96
N LYS A 246 -7.09 -11.38 -24.56
CA LYS A 246 -6.56 -11.34 -25.93
C LYS A 246 -5.28 -12.16 -26.09
N GLU A 247 -4.39 -12.14 -25.10
CA GLU A 247 -3.18 -12.98 -25.13
C GLU A 247 -3.50 -14.48 -25.06
N LYS A 248 -4.53 -14.89 -24.30
CA LYS A 248 -5.00 -16.28 -24.30
C LYS A 248 -5.56 -16.68 -25.66
N GLU A 249 -6.42 -15.86 -26.24
CA GLU A 249 -6.96 -16.10 -27.60
C GLU A 249 -5.85 -16.19 -28.65
N LEU A 250 -4.85 -15.30 -28.58
CA LEU A 250 -3.67 -15.33 -29.45
C LEU A 250 -2.86 -16.61 -29.29
N LYS A 251 -2.69 -17.11 -28.06
CA LYS A 251 -2.03 -18.39 -27.80
C LYS A 251 -2.82 -19.57 -28.38
N GLU A 252 -4.14 -19.56 -28.28
CA GLU A 252 -5.00 -20.60 -28.86
C GLU A 252 -4.96 -20.58 -30.39
N LYS A 253 -5.16 -19.41 -31.02
CA LYS A 253 -5.00 -19.26 -32.48
C LYS A 253 -3.60 -19.65 -32.95
N GLY A 254 -2.57 -19.35 -32.16
CA GLY A 254 -1.19 -19.76 -32.44
C GLY A 254 -0.99 -21.28 -32.40
N LYS A 255 -1.72 -22.00 -31.53
CA LYS A 255 -1.73 -23.47 -31.51
C LYS A 255 -2.46 -24.04 -32.73
N GLU A 256 -3.64 -23.53 -33.05
CA GLU A 256 -4.40 -23.96 -34.24
C GLU A 256 -3.60 -23.73 -35.54
N LEU A 257 -2.93 -22.59 -35.67
CA LEU A 257 -2.07 -22.30 -36.82
C LEU A 257 -0.89 -23.28 -36.91
N LYS A 258 -0.29 -23.67 -35.78
CA LYS A 258 0.75 -24.70 -35.76
C LYS A 258 0.23 -26.07 -36.17
N GLU A 259 -0.99 -26.44 -35.76
CA GLU A 259 -1.62 -27.70 -36.16
C GLU A 259 -1.93 -27.71 -37.66
N LYS A 260 -2.58 -26.66 -38.18
CA LYS A 260 -2.82 -26.49 -39.62
C LYS A 260 -1.52 -26.49 -40.43
N GLY A 261 -0.46 -25.87 -39.91
CA GLY A 261 0.86 -25.88 -40.54
C GLY A 261 1.44 -27.29 -40.66
N LYS A 262 1.33 -28.12 -39.60
CA LYS A 262 1.75 -29.53 -39.63
C LYS A 262 0.91 -30.37 -40.59
N GLU A 263 -0.38 -30.09 -40.68
CA GLU A 263 -1.29 -30.79 -41.59
C GLU A 263 -0.96 -30.49 -43.06
N LEU A 264 -0.78 -29.21 -43.40
CA LEU A 264 -0.31 -28.78 -44.72
C LEU A 264 1.05 -29.38 -45.08
N GLU A 265 1.98 -29.49 -44.12
CA GLU A 265 3.27 -30.11 -44.37
C GLU A 265 3.15 -31.62 -44.65
N LYS A 266 2.22 -32.32 -43.97
CA LYS A 266 1.90 -33.72 -44.28
C LYS A 266 1.29 -33.87 -45.67
N GLU A 267 0.31 -33.04 -46.03
CA GLU A 267 -0.30 -33.05 -47.37
C GLU A 267 0.75 -32.80 -48.45
N ARG A 268 1.67 -31.85 -48.22
CA ARG A 268 2.72 -31.53 -49.17
C ARG A 268 3.68 -32.70 -49.38
N LYS A 269 4.07 -33.41 -48.32
CA LYS A 269 4.88 -34.64 -48.41
C LYS A 269 4.15 -35.77 -49.15
N GLN A 270 2.86 -35.94 -48.92
CA GLN A 270 2.04 -36.93 -49.64
C GLN A 270 1.97 -36.60 -51.13
N LYS A 271 1.77 -35.33 -51.47
CA LYS A 271 1.71 -34.87 -52.87
C LYS A 271 3.05 -35.04 -53.59
N GLU A 272 4.17 -34.77 -52.92
CA GLU A 272 5.51 -35.03 -53.46
C GLU A 272 5.78 -36.54 -53.68
N ALA A 273 5.30 -37.41 -52.79
CA ALA A 273 5.41 -38.86 -52.95
C ALA A 273 4.60 -39.36 -54.16
N LEU A 274 3.34 -38.92 -54.29
CA LEU A 274 2.48 -39.23 -55.43
C LEU A 274 3.06 -38.76 -56.77
N LEU A 275 3.68 -37.57 -56.80
CA LEU A 275 4.35 -37.05 -57.99
C LEU A 275 5.52 -37.93 -58.44
N LYS A 276 6.34 -38.41 -57.50
CA LYS A 276 7.45 -39.34 -57.80
C LYS A 276 6.94 -40.66 -58.35
N GLU A 277 5.89 -41.21 -57.76
CA GLU A 277 5.27 -42.46 -58.22
C GLU A 277 4.70 -42.32 -59.64
N LEU A 278 4.11 -41.17 -59.96
CA LEU A 278 3.60 -40.83 -61.28
C LEU A 278 4.72 -40.68 -62.33
N GLU A 279 5.88 -40.13 -61.95
CA GLU A 279 7.06 -40.05 -62.81
C GLU A 279 7.67 -41.43 -63.08
N GLU A 280 7.72 -42.31 -62.09
CA GLU A 280 8.19 -43.69 -62.26
C GLU A 280 7.26 -44.51 -63.17
N LEU A 281 5.94 -44.38 -63.02
CA LEU A 281 4.96 -45.00 -63.92
C LEU A 281 5.07 -44.48 -65.36
N LYS A 282 5.31 -43.18 -65.54
CA LYS A 282 5.54 -42.60 -66.88
C LYS A 282 6.85 -43.06 -67.52
N LYS A 283 7.88 -43.36 -66.73
CA LYS A 283 9.12 -43.97 -67.23
C LYS A 283 8.92 -45.42 -67.66
N LYS A 284 8.17 -46.21 -66.88
CA LYS A 284 7.83 -47.60 -67.24
C LYS A 284 6.94 -47.74 -68.48
N ASN A 285 6.07 -46.78 -68.75
CA ASN A 285 5.22 -46.78 -69.96
C ASN A 285 5.94 -46.23 -71.22
N LYS A 286 7.22 -45.88 -71.14
CA LYS A 286 8.03 -45.39 -72.27
C LYS A 286 9.11 -46.38 -72.74
N GLU A 287 9.23 -47.54 -72.08
CA GLU A 287 9.94 -48.73 -72.56
C GLU A 287 8.95 -49.67 -73.27
#